data_AF-A0A0F9MF22-F1
#
_entry.id   AF-A0A0F9MF22-F1
#
_cell.length_a   1.000
_cell.length_b   1.000
_cell.length_c   1.000
_cell.angle_alpha   90.00
_cell.angle_beta   90.00
_cell.angle_gamma   90.00
#
_symmetry.space_group_name_H-M   'P 1'
#
loop_
_entity.id
_entity.type
_entity.pdbx_description
1 polymer ?
#
loop_
_entity_poly.entity_id
_entity_poly.type
_entity_poly.pdbx_seq_one_letter_code
_entity_poly.pdbx_strand_id
1 'polypeptide(L)'
;MENKEYTTTGGHAFVIKEFVTARDMRVLKGMYMEMAKFDDKGGQTFNVDAVKANAVEDKTIELVVVSLNGATEDVVALMMDLPANDYNEIFEKVQEVTGFDKKKEN
;
A
#
# COMPACT_ATOMS: atom_id res chain seq x y z
N MET A 1 -18.69 4.01 3.70
CA MET A 1 -17.54 3.32 3.10
C MET A 1 -17.70 1.87 3.45
N GLU A 2 -17.70 0.99 2.45
CA GLU A 2 -17.75 -0.45 2.68
C GLU A 2 -16.33 -0.92 3.02
N ASN A 3 -16.24 -1.66 4.12
CA ASN A 3 -14.99 -2.16 4.67
C ASN A 3 -15.13 -3.67 4.85
N LYS A 4 -14.01 -4.38 4.71
CA LYS A 4 -13.96 -5.82 4.87
C LYS A 4 -12.93 -6.21 5.92
N GLU A 5 -13.33 -7.15 6.75
CA GLU A 5 -12.51 -7.67 7.85
C GLU A 5 -11.86 -9.00 7.46
N TYR A 6 -10.63 -9.17 7.90
CA TYR A 6 -9.81 -10.35 7.68
C TYR A 6 -9.00 -10.67 8.94
N THR A 7 -8.46 -11.88 8.99
CA THR A 7 -7.51 -12.30 10.02
C THR A 7 -6.31 -12.96 9.35
N THR A 8 -5.10 -12.55 9.74
CA THR A 8 -3.87 -13.18 9.27
C THR A 8 -3.72 -14.59 9.86
N THR A 9 -2.83 -15.40 9.27
CA THR A 9 -2.51 -16.73 9.83
C THR A 9 -1.90 -16.65 11.23
N GLY A 10 -1.19 -15.57 11.57
CA GLY A 10 -0.70 -15.27 12.92
C GLY A 10 -1.76 -14.79 13.91
N GLY A 11 -3.01 -14.59 13.47
CA GLY A 11 -4.14 -14.25 14.33
C GLY A 11 -4.39 -12.74 14.49
N HIS A 12 -3.79 -11.90 13.65
CA HIS A 12 -4.02 -10.46 13.69
C HIS A 12 -5.27 -10.10 12.87
N ALA A 13 -6.24 -9.45 13.50
CA ALA A 13 -7.45 -8.99 12.84
C ALA A 13 -7.21 -7.63 12.17
N PHE A 14 -7.63 -7.45 10.94
CA PHE A 14 -7.46 -6.19 10.23
C PHE A 14 -8.66 -5.86 9.34
N VAL A 15 -8.91 -4.56 9.18
CA VAL A 15 -10.02 -4.05 8.37
C VAL A 15 -9.43 -3.19 7.25
N ILE A 16 -9.83 -3.47 6.02
CA ILE A 16 -9.45 -2.68 4.84
C ILE A 16 -10.68 -2.11 4.14
N LYS A 17 -10.49 -1.00 3.42
CA LYS A 17 -11.50 -0.49 2.48
C LYS A 17 -11.68 -1.46 1.33
N GLU A 18 -12.91 -1.64 0.85
CA GLU A 18 -13.17 -2.51 -0.30
C GLU A 18 -12.72 -1.89 -1.64
N PHE A 19 -12.62 -0.57 -1.70
CA PHE A 19 -12.17 0.17 -2.87
C PHE A 19 -11.41 1.43 -2.48
N VAL A 20 -10.51 1.84 -3.36
CA VAL A 20 -9.88 3.16 -3.32
C VAL A 20 -10.69 4.16 -4.15
N THR A 21 -10.80 5.39 -3.68
CA THR A 21 -11.48 6.45 -4.43
C THR A 21 -10.57 7.03 -5.51
N ALA A 22 -11.15 7.76 -6.46
CA ALA A 22 -10.37 8.55 -7.43
C ALA A 22 -9.42 9.56 -6.76
N ARG A 23 -9.78 10.04 -5.56
CA ARG A 23 -8.92 10.94 -4.76
C ARG A 23 -7.67 10.19 -4.28
N ASP A 24 -7.86 9.01 -3.72
CA ASP A 24 -6.78 8.16 -3.21
C ASP A 24 -5.83 7.78 -4.36
N MET A 25 -6.40 7.35 -5.49
CA MET A 25 -5.63 7.03 -6.70
C MET A 25 -4.85 8.22 -7.26
N ARG A 26 -5.39 9.44 -7.16
CA ARG A 26 -4.66 10.65 -7.59
C ARG A 26 -3.44 10.91 -6.72
N VAL A 27 -3.56 10.70 -5.40
CA VAL A 27 -2.44 10.84 -4.47
C VAL A 27 -1.35 9.82 -4.78
N LEU A 28 -1.72 8.53 -4.86
CA LEU A 28 -0.76 7.46 -5.15
C LEU A 28 -0.07 7.67 -6.50
N LYS A 29 -0.82 7.98 -7.56
CA LYS A 29 -0.24 8.29 -8.88
C LYS A 29 0.75 9.45 -8.84
N GLY A 30 0.46 10.49 -8.07
CA GLY A 30 1.37 11.62 -7.90
C GLY A 30 2.71 11.18 -7.32
N MET A 31 2.68 10.41 -6.23
CA MET A 31 3.90 9.90 -5.58
C MET A 31 4.68 8.94 -6.49
N TYR A 32 3.99 8.07 -7.24
CA TYR A 32 4.65 7.22 -8.24
C TYR A 32 5.33 8.02 -9.35
N MET A 33 4.72 9.10 -9.83
CA MET A 33 5.33 9.96 -10.85
C MET A 33 6.57 10.70 -10.31
N GLU A 34 6.58 11.05 -9.03
CA GLU A 34 7.78 11.63 -8.38
C GLU A 34 8.94 10.64 -8.23
N MET A 35 8.67 9.34 -8.27
CA MET A 35 9.70 8.30 -8.36
C MET A 35 10.27 8.17 -9.79
N ALA A 36 9.48 8.47 -10.81
CA ALA A 36 9.91 8.44 -12.20
C ALA A 36 10.77 9.68 -12.52
N LYS A 37 12.10 9.55 -12.43
CA LYS A 37 13.02 10.53 -12.99
C LYS A 37 13.23 10.26 -14.48
N PHE A 38 13.04 11.28 -15.32
CA PHE A 38 13.44 11.22 -16.73
C PHE A 38 14.92 11.56 -16.84
N ASP A 39 15.71 10.70 -17.50
CA ASP A 39 17.08 11.05 -17.90
C ASP A 39 17.00 12.08 -19.03
N ASP A 40 17.85 13.10 -18.97
CA ASP A 40 18.02 14.16 -19.99
C ASP A 40 18.35 13.57 -21.38
N LYS A 41 18.73 12.29 -21.47
CA LYS A 41 18.95 11.55 -22.72
C LYS A 41 17.71 10.85 -23.29
N GLY A 42 16.52 11.06 -22.72
CA GLY A 42 15.26 10.51 -23.24
C GLY A 42 14.99 9.04 -22.88
N GLY A 43 15.80 8.47 -21.97
CA GLY A 43 15.53 7.17 -21.36
C GLY A 43 14.76 7.33 -20.03
N GLN A 44 13.75 6.50 -19.78
CA GLN A 44 13.19 6.40 -18.43
C GLN A 44 14.18 5.62 -17.55
N THR A 45 14.84 6.31 -16.63
CA THR A 45 15.59 5.65 -15.55
C THR A 45 14.71 5.62 -14.30
N PHE A 46 14.23 4.43 -13.93
CA PHE A 46 13.67 4.21 -12.59
C PHE A 46 14.81 4.26 -11.58
N ASN A 47 15.16 5.47 -11.14
CA ASN A 47 16.00 5.62 -9.96
C ASN A 47 15.10 5.37 -8.75
N VAL A 48 14.98 4.09 -8.37
CA VAL A 48 14.16 3.66 -7.24
C VAL A 48 14.86 4.13 -5.97
N ASP A 49 14.55 5.37 -5.59
CA ASP A 49 14.87 5.90 -4.29
C ASP A 49 14.06 5.10 -3.25
N ALA A 50 14.75 4.26 -2.47
CA ALA A 50 14.12 3.40 -1.47
C ALA A 50 13.28 4.20 -0.47
N VAL A 51 13.69 5.44 -0.16
CA VAL A 51 12.94 6.32 0.76
C VAL A 51 11.59 6.69 0.14
N LYS A 52 11.56 6.97 -1.16
CA LYS A 52 10.31 7.28 -1.88
C LYS A 52 9.43 6.05 -2.07
N ALA A 53 10.03 4.89 -2.33
CA ALA A 53 9.30 3.63 -2.43
C ALA A 53 8.58 3.32 -1.11
N ASN A 54 9.28 3.42 0.01
CA ASN A 54 8.70 3.23 1.35
C ASN A 54 7.57 4.24 1.61
N ALA A 55 7.76 5.51 1.25
CA ALA A 55 6.72 6.52 1.43
C ALA A 55 5.42 6.21 0.64
N VAL A 56 5.55 5.65 -0.56
CA VAL A 56 4.38 5.21 -1.36
C VAL A 56 3.67 4.03 -0.69
N GLU A 57 4.44 3.07 -0.18
CA GLU A 57 3.92 1.91 0.55
C GLU A 57 3.18 2.33 1.82
N ASP A 58 3.81 3.14 2.66
CA ASP A 58 3.21 3.71 3.87
C ASP A 58 1.91 4.45 3.55
N LYS A 59 1.92 5.26 2.47
CA LYS A 59 0.71 5.99 2.08
C LYS A 59 -0.38 5.07 1.57
N THR A 60 -0.02 3.99 0.90
CA THR A 60 -0.97 2.99 0.42
C THR A 60 -1.64 2.29 1.60
N ILE A 61 -0.86 1.92 2.62
CA ILE A 61 -1.36 1.34 3.87
C ILE A 61 -2.30 2.32 4.57
N GLU A 62 -1.89 3.58 4.77
CA GLU A 62 -2.71 4.62 5.42
C GLU A 62 -4.05 4.86 4.70
N LEU A 63 -4.04 4.75 3.37
CA LEU A 63 -5.25 4.97 2.57
C LEU A 63 -6.20 3.78 2.60
N VAL A 64 -5.70 2.55 2.75
CA VAL A 64 -6.51 1.32 2.57
C VAL A 64 -6.83 0.64 3.89
N VAL A 65 -5.89 0.57 4.81
CA VAL A 65 -6.07 -0.10 6.10
C VAL A 65 -6.79 0.83 7.06
N VAL A 66 -7.94 0.40 7.54
CA VAL A 66 -8.81 1.14 8.46
C VAL A 66 -8.46 0.83 9.91
N SER A 67 -8.16 -0.43 10.22
CA SER A 67 -7.73 -0.84 11.55
C SER A 67 -6.88 -2.11 11.55
N LEU A 68 -6.09 -2.26 12.60
CA LEU A 68 -5.31 -3.45 12.92
C LEU A 68 -5.47 -3.76 14.42
N ASN A 69 -5.94 -4.95 14.75
CA ASN A 69 -6.27 -5.41 16.10
C ASN A 69 -7.16 -4.43 16.89
N GLY A 70 -8.07 -3.76 16.19
CA GLY A 70 -8.97 -2.74 16.75
C GLY A 70 -8.36 -1.34 16.87
N ALA A 71 -7.04 -1.18 16.65
CA ALA A 71 -6.40 0.13 16.57
C ALA A 71 -6.64 0.78 15.21
N THR A 72 -7.08 2.03 15.20
CA THR A 72 -7.34 2.84 13.98
C THR A 72 -6.29 3.93 13.75
N GLU A 73 -5.41 4.13 14.71
CA GLU A 73 -4.32 5.11 14.69
C GLU A 73 -2.99 4.39 14.53
N ASP A 74 -2.00 5.08 13.93
CA ASP A 74 -0.64 4.58 13.73
C ASP A 74 -0.55 3.19 13.07
N VAL A 75 -1.52 2.88 12.21
CA VAL A 75 -1.67 1.55 11.59
C VAL A 75 -0.44 1.14 10.78
N VAL A 76 0.24 2.10 10.15
CA VAL A 76 1.50 1.87 9.43
C VAL A 76 2.57 1.35 10.40
N ALA A 77 2.80 2.04 11.52
CA ALA A 77 3.80 1.63 12.51
C ALA A 77 3.46 0.25 13.09
N LEU A 78 2.19 0.02 13.42
CA LEU A 78 1.72 -1.26 13.93
C LEU A 78 1.93 -2.40 12.92
N MET A 79 1.75 -2.14 11.62
CA MET A 79 2.05 -3.12 10.58
C MET A 79 3.55 -3.43 10.48
N MET A 80 4.42 -2.42 10.64
CA MET A 80 5.87 -2.61 10.59
C MET A 80 6.41 -3.44 11.78
N ASP A 81 5.67 -3.49 12.89
CA ASP A 81 5.99 -4.31 14.05
C ASP A 81 5.46 -5.75 13.96
N LEU A 82 4.70 -6.09 12.92
CA LEU A 82 4.19 -7.45 12.70
C LEU A 82 5.30 -8.42 12.25
N PRO A 83 5.13 -9.73 12.52
CA PRO A 83 5.90 -10.74 11.82
C PRO A 83 5.77 -10.58 10.30
N ALA A 84 6.87 -10.78 9.57
CA ALA A 84 6.92 -10.54 8.12
C ALA A 84 5.83 -11.30 7.34
N ASN A 85 5.43 -12.49 7.79
CA ASN A 85 4.35 -13.24 7.14
C ASN A 85 2.99 -12.54 7.28
N ASP A 86 2.66 -12.06 8.47
CA ASP A 86 1.42 -11.32 8.72
C ASP A 86 1.41 -10.00 7.96
N TYR A 87 2.54 -9.30 7.91
CA TYR A 87 2.72 -8.12 7.08
C TYR A 87 2.40 -8.40 5.61
N ASN A 88 3.02 -9.43 5.04
CA ASN A 88 2.85 -9.79 3.64
C ASN A 88 1.40 -10.16 3.32
N GLU A 89 0.73 -10.93 4.18
CA GLU A 89 -0.68 -11.30 3.99
C GLU A 89 -1.60 -10.07 3.95
N ILE A 90 -1.38 -9.11 4.87
CA ILE A 90 -2.15 -7.86 4.88
C ILE A 90 -1.84 -7.04 3.62
N PHE A 91 -0.56 -6.92 3.27
CA PHE A 91 -0.13 -6.11 2.15
C PHE A 91 -0.62 -6.65 0.80
N GLU A 92 -0.67 -7.97 0.62
CA GLU A 92 -1.32 -8.60 -0.54
C GLU A 92 -2.78 -8.18 -0.67
N LYS A 93 -3.53 -8.13 0.44
CA LYS A 93 -4.92 -7.64 0.44
C LYS A 93 -5.02 -6.16 0.11
N VAL A 94 -4.08 -5.35 0.57
CA VAL A 94 -3.99 -3.93 0.21
C VAL A 94 -3.73 -3.76 -1.31
N GLN A 95 -2.88 -4.61 -1.89
CA GLN A 95 -2.60 -4.61 -3.33
C GLN A 95 -3.81 -5.04 -4.17
N GLU A 96 -4.58 -6.03 -3.72
CA GLU A 96 -5.83 -6.46 -4.38
C GLU A 96 -6.82 -5.29 -4.54
N VAL A 97 -6.92 -4.42 -3.53
CA VAL A 97 -7.84 -3.26 -3.52
C VAL A 97 -7.35 -2.14 -4.43
N THR A 98 -6.05 -1.87 -4.41
CA THR A 98 -5.46 -0.73 -5.13
C THR A 98 -5.17 -1.03 -6.59
N GLY A 99 -5.06 -2.32 -6.95
CA GLY A 99 -4.71 -2.76 -8.29
C GLY A 99 -3.28 -2.44 -8.70
N PHE A 100 -2.39 -2.16 -7.74
CA PHE A 100 -0.96 -1.89 -8.00
C PHE A 100 -0.12 -3.15 -8.26
N ASP A 101 -0.75 -4.31 -8.36
CA ASP A 101 -0.06 -5.56 -8.64
C ASP A 101 0.44 -5.60 -10.09
N LYS A 102 1.76 -5.76 -10.25
CA LYS A 102 2.48 -5.87 -11.54
C LYS A 102 2.20 -7.18 -12.30
N LYS A 103 1.27 -8.02 -11.84
CA LYS A 103 0.95 -9.34 -12.41
C LYS A 103 -0.45 -9.46 -13.03
N LYS A 104 -1.01 -8.38 -13.55
CA LYS A 104 -2.11 -8.44 -14.53
C LYS A 104 -1.78 -7.65 -15.79
N GLU A 105 -0.67 -8.01 -16.44
CA GLU A 105 -0.64 -7.95 -17.91
C GLU A 105 -1.30 -9.23 -18.42
N ASN A 106 -2.17 -9.05 -19.42
CA ASN A 106 -3.02 -10.08 -20.03
C ASN A 106 -2.27 -11.32 -20.52
#